data_AF-A0A957QSF6-F1
#
_entry.id   AF-A0A957QSF6-F1
#
_cell.length_a   1.000
_cell.length_b   1.000
_cell.length_c   1.000
_cell.angle_alpha   90.00
_cell.angle_beta   90.00
_cell.angle_gamma   90.00
#
_symmetry.space_group_name_H-M   'P 1'
#
loop_
_entity.id
_entity.type
_entity.pdbx_description
1 polymer ?
#
loop_
_entity_poly.entity_id
_entity_poly.type
_entity_poly.pdbx_seq_one_letter_code
_entity_poly.pdbx_strand_id
1 'polypeptide(L)'
;LQAISAYAPHPNAAKLWMEFLYSDEGQIIWMKGYCHPIREPDLRARNVVPQELLDKLPDVSGAVFPTNDQLVQGKEAIVANWDAVVGANVTDAQ
;
A
#
# COMPACT_ATOMS: atom_id res chain seq x y z
N LEU A 1 -3.89 5.84 -0.15
CA LEU A 1 -3.24 6.81 0.76
C LEU A 1 -3.31 6.26 2.19
N GLN A 2 -2.18 6.08 2.88
CA GLN A 2 -2.16 5.80 4.31
C GLN A 2 -2.01 7.13 5.06
N ALA A 3 -3.06 7.56 5.77
CA ALA A 3 -3.11 8.85 6.43
C ALA A 3 -4.00 8.80 7.68
N ILE A 4 -3.85 9.80 8.55
CA ILE A 4 -4.68 9.99 9.74
C ILE A 4 -5.75 11.05 9.42
N SER A 5 -7.01 10.73 9.65
CA SER A 5 -8.12 11.68 9.46
C SER A 5 -8.01 12.84 10.44
N ALA A 6 -8.17 14.07 9.94
CA ALA A 6 -8.29 15.27 10.78
C ALA A 6 -9.52 15.22 11.71
N TYR A 7 -10.50 14.37 11.38
CA TYR A 7 -11.75 14.18 12.13
C TYR A 7 -11.81 12.84 12.86
N ALA A 8 -10.66 12.16 13.07
CA ALA A 8 -10.63 10.89 13.76
C ALA A 8 -11.22 11.04 15.19
N PRO A 9 -12.20 10.22 15.61
CA PRO A 9 -12.77 10.30 16.96
C PRO A 9 -11.76 9.93 18.05
N HIS A 10 -10.72 9.16 17.69
CA HIS A 10 -9.61 8.78 18.56
C HIS A 10 -8.27 9.11 17.88
N PRO A 11 -7.86 10.39 17.82
CA PRO A 11 -6.71 10.82 17.02
C PRO A 11 -5.39 10.24 17.53
N ASN A 12 -5.25 10.05 18.84
CA ASN A 12 -4.03 9.45 19.41
C ASN A 12 -3.95 7.94 19.14
N ALA A 13 -5.08 7.24 19.13
CA ALA A 13 -5.11 5.83 18.74
C ALA A 13 -4.78 5.68 17.24
N ALA A 14 -5.30 6.57 16.39
CA ALA A 14 -4.96 6.58 14.96
C ALA A 14 -3.47 6.88 14.72
N LYS A 15 -2.87 7.80 15.50
CA LYS A 15 -1.42 8.05 15.48
C LYS A 15 -0.62 6.82 15.90
N LEU A 16 -0.97 6.22 17.05
CA LEU A 16 -0.31 5.00 17.53
C LEU A 16 -0.41 3.86 16.53
N TRP A 17 -1.56 3.70 15.87
CA TRP A 17 -1.72 2.72 14.81
C TRP A 17 -0.79 3.00 13.64
N MET A 18 -0.65 4.25 13.21
CA MET A 18 0.28 4.62 12.15
C MET A 18 1.73 4.33 12.54
N GLU A 19 2.13 4.64 13.77
CA GLU A 19 3.46 4.27 14.31
C GLU A 19 3.68 2.75 14.28
N PHE A 20 2.67 1.97 14.70
CA PHE A 20 2.74 0.51 14.65
C PHE A 20 2.89 -0.01 13.23
N LEU A 21 2.12 0.51 12.26
CA LEU A 21 2.20 0.10 10.85
C LEU A 21 3.63 0.27 10.30
N TYR A 22 4.35 1.30 10.72
CA TYR A 22 5.73 1.57 10.31
C TYR A 22 6.79 1.00 11.25
N SER A 23 6.42 0.36 12.35
CA SER A 23 7.34 -0.37 13.21
C SER A 23 7.91 -1.61 12.51
N ASP A 24 9.01 -2.17 13.03
CA ASP A 24 9.57 -3.41 12.50
C ASP A 24 8.56 -4.56 12.54
N GLU A 25 7.78 -4.66 13.63
CA GLU A 25 6.73 -5.65 13.79
C GLU A 25 5.64 -5.49 12.72
N GLY A 26 5.12 -4.27 12.54
CA GLY A 26 4.07 -3.98 11.56
C GLY A 26 4.54 -4.25 10.13
N GLN A 27 5.76 -3.85 9.78
CA GLN A 27 6.34 -4.09 8.46
C GLN A 27 6.56 -5.60 8.20
N ILE A 28 7.05 -6.36 9.19
CA ILE A 28 7.18 -7.82 9.08
C ILE A 28 5.81 -8.49 8.94
N ILE A 29 4.76 -7.98 9.60
CA ILE A 29 3.39 -8.48 9.41
C ILE A 29 2.93 -8.30 7.95
N TRP A 30 3.21 -7.16 7.31
CA TRP A 30 2.93 -6.98 5.88
C TRP A 30 3.66 -8.01 5.00
N MET A 31 4.91 -8.35 5.34
CA MET A 31 5.69 -9.37 4.61
C MET A 31 5.10 -10.78 4.76
N LYS A 32 4.43 -11.08 5.89
CA LYS A 32 3.65 -12.33 6.04
C LYS A 32 2.46 -12.40 5.09
N GLY A 33 1.94 -11.24 4.67
CA GLY A 33 0.94 -11.10 3.60
C GLY A 33 1.55 -11.05 2.18
N TYR A 34 2.83 -11.36 2.03
CA TYR A 34 3.58 -11.35 0.77
C TYR A 34 3.74 -9.96 0.14
N CYS A 35 3.65 -8.89 0.93
CA CYS A 35 3.91 -7.53 0.47
C CYS A 35 5.40 -7.16 0.58
N HIS A 36 5.83 -6.20 -0.26
CA HIS A 36 7.10 -5.50 -0.14
C HIS A 36 6.90 -4.15 0.55
N PRO A 37 7.08 -4.04 1.88
CA PRO A 37 6.74 -2.84 2.62
C PRO A 37 7.82 -1.76 2.49
N ILE A 38 7.46 -0.49 2.73
CA ILE A 38 8.33 0.66 2.43
C ILE A 38 9.66 0.66 3.21
N ARG A 39 9.71 0.06 4.40
CA ARG A 39 10.92 -0.06 5.22
C ARG A 39 11.68 -1.36 4.98
N GLU A 40 11.25 -2.21 4.05
CA GLU A 40 11.93 -3.46 3.72
C GLU A 40 13.45 -3.30 3.47
N PRO A 41 13.93 -2.27 2.72
CA PRO A 41 15.36 -2.09 2.52
C PRO A 41 16.14 -1.90 3.83
N ASP A 42 15.60 -1.14 4.78
CA ASP A 42 16.18 -0.94 6.12
C ASP A 42 16.16 -2.24 6.94
N LEU A 43 15.03 -2.96 6.94
CA LEU A 43 14.91 -4.23 7.66
C LEU A 43 15.89 -5.29 7.15
N ARG A 44 16.08 -5.36 5.83
CA ARG A 44 17.07 -6.25 5.19
C ARG A 44 18.49 -5.84 5.54
N ALA A 45 18.82 -4.56 5.47
CA ALA A 45 20.15 -4.05 5.85
C ALA A 45 20.50 -4.36 7.31
N ARG A 46 19.49 -4.37 8.20
CA ARG A 46 19.63 -4.75 9.61
C ARG A 46 19.53 -6.26 9.89
N ASN A 47 19.28 -7.09 8.87
CA ASN A 47 19.09 -8.54 8.99
C ASN A 47 18.00 -8.96 10.00
N VAL A 48 16.91 -8.18 10.10
CA VAL A 48 15.81 -8.48 11.04
C VAL A 48 14.61 -9.16 10.38
N VAL A 49 14.69 -9.43 9.08
CA VAL A 49 13.65 -10.18 8.36
C VAL A 49 13.94 -11.68 8.43
N PRO A 50 13.00 -12.52 8.92
CA PRO A 50 13.14 -13.96 8.86
C PRO A 50 13.36 -14.48 7.44
N GLN A 51 14.36 -15.35 7.24
CA GLN A 51 14.69 -15.90 5.92
C GLN A 51 13.51 -16.62 5.26
N GLU A 52 12.71 -17.35 6.05
CA GLU A 52 11.52 -18.04 5.57
C GLU A 52 10.47 -17.11 4.93
N LEU A 53 10.46 -15.82 5.28
CA LEU A 53 9.60 -14.83 4.64
C LEU A 53 10.23 -14.35 3.35
N LEU A 54 11.55 -14.10 3.36
CA LEU A 54 12.28 -13.70 2.17
C LEU A 54 12.12 -14.70 1.02
N ASP A 55 12.14 -15.99 1.35
CA ASP A 55 11.99 -17.08 0.38
C ASP A 55 10.58 -17.18 -0.22
N LYS A 56 9.58 -16.56 0.42
CA LYS A 56 8.18 -16.56 -0.02
C LYS A 56 7.76 -15.28 -0.74
N LEU A 57 8.60 -14.26 -0.73
CA LEU A 57 8.26 -13.01 -1.39
C LEU A 57 8.30 -13.17 -2.92
N PRO A 58 7.36 -12.55 -3.64
CA PRO A 58 7.37 -12.57 -5.10
C PRO A 58 8.62 -11.86 -5.63
N ASP A 59 9.12 -12.33 -6.79
CA ASP A 59 10.17 -11.61 -7.48
C ASP A 59 9.63 -10.27 -8.01
N VAL A 60 10.35 -9.20 -7.69
CA VAL A 60 10.03 -7.83 -8.12
C VAL A 60 10.91 -7.38 -9.28
N SER A 61 11.73 -8.26 -9.85
CA SER A 61 12.52 -7.93 -11.03
C SER A 61 11.60 -7.48 -12.17
N GLY A 62 11.91 -6.31 -12.75
CA GLY A 62 11.09 -5.69 -13.80
C GLY A 62 9.84 -4.95 -13.31
N ALA A 63 9.55 -4.89 -12.01
CA ALA A 63 8.48 -4.05 -11.48
C ALA A 63 8.77 -2.56 -11.74
N VAL A 64 7.77 -1.84 -12.23
CA VAL A 64 7.84 -0.39 -12.46
C VAL A 64 6.85 0.30 -11.52
N PHE A 65 7.36 1.19 -10.69
CA PHE A 65 6.53 2.00 -9.80
C PHE A 65 6.33 3.39 -10.42
N PRO A 66 5.08 3.85 -10.57
CA PRO A 66 4.80 5.17 -11.08
C PRO A 66 5.29 6.25 -10.12
N THR A 67 5.68 7.40 -10.66
CA THR A 67 5.90 8.61 -9.86
C THR A 67 4.58 9.12 -9.30
N ASN A 68 4.64 10.01 -8.29
CA ASN A 68 3.44 10.64 -7.75
C ASN A 68 2.64 11.39 -8.83
N ASP A 69 3.31 12.11 -9.73
CA ASP A 69 2.64 12.83 -10.82
C ASP A 69 1.95 11.87 -11.79
N GLN A 70 2.60 10.76 -12.13
CA GLN A 70 2.00 9.70 -12.94
C GLN A 70 0.78 9.07 -12.27
N LEU A 71 0.82 8.85 -10.94
CA LEU A 71 -0.31 8.35 -10.17
C LEU A 71 -1.49 9.34 -10.17
N VAL A 72 -1.22 10.63 -9.98
CA VAL A 72 -2.26 11.67 -9.97
C VAL A 72 -2.94 11.76 -11.33
N GLN A 73 -2.16 11.95 -12.40
CA GLN A 73 -2.68 12.07 -13.76
C GLN A 73 -3.38 10.77 -14.21
N GLY A 74 -2.79 9.62 -13.90
CA GLY A 74 -3.37 8.32 -14.21
C GLY A 74 -4.72 8.11 -13.52
N LYS A 75 -4.84 8.47 -12.24
CA LYS A 75 -6.10 8.39 -11.50
C LYS A 75 -7.19 9.26 -12.15
N GLU A 76 -6.86 10.50 -12.51
CA GLU A 76 -7.82 11.40 -13.17
C GLU A 76 -8.31 10.84 -14.50
N ALA A 77 -7.38 10.36 -15.34
CA ALA A 77 -7.71 9.75 -16.62
C ALA A 77 -8.57 8.48 -16.46
N ILE A 78 -8.24 7.62 -15.49
CA ILE A 78 -9.01 6.40 -15.21
C ILE A 78 -10.43 6.76 -14.77
N VAL A 79 -10.58 7.62 -13.75
CA VAL A 79 -11.91 8.00 -13.23
C VAL A 79 -12.79 8.61 -14.31
N ALA A 80 -12.23 9.45 -15.19
CA ALA A 80 -12.99 10.10 -16.25
C ALA A 80 -13.46 9.16 -17.37
N ASN A 81 -12.74 8.06 -17.61
CA ASN A 81 -12.94 7.24 -18.81
C ASN A 81 -13.30 5.78 -18.53
N TRP A 82 -13.25 5.34 -17.27
CA TRP A 82 -13.42 3.92 -16.92
C TRP A 82 -14.74 3.35 -17.45
N ASP A 83 -15.87 3.99 -17.16
CA ASP A 83 -17.20 3.50 -17.53
C ASP A 83 -17.35 3.29 -19.04
N ALA A 84 -16.80 4.20 -19.84
CA ALA A 84 -16.80 4.11 -21.29
C ALA A 84 -15.92 2.97 -21.81
N VAL A 85 -14.78 2.71 -21.15
CA VAL A 85 -13.81 1.69 -21.57
C VAL A 85 -14.25 0.27 -21.18
N VAL A 86 -14.72 0.06 -19.95
CA VAL A 86 -15.14 -1.27 -19.48
C VAL A 86 -16.60 -1.59 -19.78
N GLY A 87 -17.39 -0.61 -20.23
CA GLY A 87 -18.81 -0.81 -20.53
C GLY A 87 -19.63 -1.15 -19.29
N ALA A 88 -19.24 -0.62 -18.13
CA ALA A 88 -19.95 -0.83 -16.88
C ALA A 88 -21.30 -0.09 -16.92
N ASN A 89 -22.36 -0.78 -17.35
CA ASN A 89 -23.73 -0.32 -17.17
C ASN A 89 -24.07 -0.41 -15.68
N VAL A 90 -23.67 0.60 -14.89
CA VAL A 90 -24.13 0.76 -13.52
C VAL A 90 -25.60 1.19 -13.60
N THR A 91 -26.50 0.21 -13.53
CA THR A 91 -27.92 0.48 -13.33
C THR A 91 -28.11 1.02 -11.92
N ASP A 92 -28.91 2.08 -11.77
CA ASP A 92 -29.28 2.58 -10.44
C ASP A 92 -29.76 1.43 -9.55
N ALA A 93 -29.30 1.41 -8.29
CA ALA A 93 -29.73 0.42 -7.33
C ALA A 93 -31.24 0.55 -7.12
N GLN A 94 -31.98 -0.53 -7.42
CA GLN A 94 -33.42 -0.64 -7.17
C GLN A 94 -33.74 -0.64 -5.67
#